data_AF-A0A2E3PYP0-F1
#
_entry.id   AF-A0A2E3PYP0-F1
#
_cell.length_a   1.000
_cell.length_b   1.000
_cell.length_c   1.000
_cell.angle_alpha   90.00
_cell.angle_beta   90.00
_cell.angle_gamma   90.00
#
_symmetry.space_group_name_H-M   'P 1'
#
loop_
_entity.id
_entity.type
_entity.pdbx_description
1 polymer ?
#
loop_
_entity_poly.entity_id
_entity_poly.type
_entity_poly.pdbx_seq_one_letter_code
_entity_poly.pdbx_strand_id
1 'polypeptide(L)'
;MPVIRSCHLPLLICLPIWTSPHPARADDSPFAAEIVDFVSGTGAVPGYDLPESTLGEPTRTTGGLFLTEAVTPFQPAWLPDEVVSLGIGGSITVAFDHDVVDDPGNPHGIDLLVFGNAFCTDPNYPGAICGGMYAEGGLIEVSLDGIDWRTVPGVVADAPFPTIGWLDAGPYDTASGTEPTDFTRPVDPAMATLMTGRSHEAIMKMYAGSGGGAGIDLADVGLAAIRFVRISNEGTDFTPEIDGFADVASDSTNPRDPDIDGDGMVGGGDLGLLLVTWGSPDPDADLDGNGTVDGPDLGLLLAAWGT
;
A
#
# COMPACT_ATOMS: atom_id res chain seq x y z
N MET A 1 -48.02 -35.62 -47.72
CA MET A 1 -46.67 -35.06 -47.60
C MET A 1 -46.73 -33.92 -46.59
N PRO A 2 -46.27 -34.08 -45.35
CA PRO A 2 -46.14 -32.98 -44.41
C PRO A 2 -44.75 -32.33 -44.55
N VAL A 3 -44.74 -31.01 -44.61
CA VAL A 3 -43.55 -30.17 -44.73
C VAL A 3 -42.85 -30.10 -43.37
N ILE A 4 -41.63 -30.62 -43.27
CA ILE A 4 -40.75 -30.45 -42.11
C ILE A 4 -40.19 -29.03 -42.17
N ARG A 5 -40.55 -28.18 -41.20
CA ARG A 5 -39.89 -26.88 -40.99
C ARG A 5 -38.61 -27.12 -40.18
N SER A 6 -37.46 -26.89 -40.81
CA SER A 6 -36.16 -26.79 -40.16
C SER A 6 -36.17 -25.63 -39.15
N CYS A 7 -36.00 -25.94 -37.87
CA CYS A 7 -35.68 -24.97 -36.84
C CYS A 7 -34.17 -24.70 -36.90
N HIS A 8 -33.77 -23.58 -37.52
CA HIS A 8 -32.41 -23.07 -37.37
C HIS A 8 -32.35 -22.27 -36.07
N LEU A 9 -31.78 -22.89 -35.03
CA LEU A 9 -31.38 -22.21 -33.81
C LEU A 9 -30.09 -21.42 -34.12
N PRO A 10 -30.03 -20.09 -33.91
CA PRO A 10 -28.79 -19.35 -34.09
C PRO A 10 -27.82 -19.76 -32.99
N LEU A 11 -26.66 -20.26 -33.40
CA LEU A 11 -25.52 -20.47 -32.51
C LEU A 11 -25.06 -19.08 -32.05
N LEU A 12 -25.49 -18.65 -30.85
CA LEU A 12 -24.89 -17.49 -30.20
C LEU A 12 -23.46 -17.89 -29.81
N ILE A 13 -22.49 -17.43 -30.58
CA ILE A 13 -21.09 -17.44 -30.18
C ILE A 13 -20.98 -16.35 -29.11
N CYS A 14 -20.98 -16.74 -27.84
CA CYS A 14 -20.45 -15.89 -26.77
C CYS A 14 -18.96 -15.72 -27.03
N LEU A 15 -18.60 -14.66 -27.75
CA LEU A 15 -17.24 -14.15 -27.71
C LEU A 15 -17.03 -13.60 -26.30
N PRO A 16 -16.01 -14.05 -25.54
CA PRO A 16 -15.67 -13.39 -24.30
C PRO A 16 -15.36 -11.94 -24.64
N ILE A 17 -16.07 -11.01 -24.00
CA ILE A 17 -15.72 -9.60 -24.06
C ILE A 17 -14.43 -9.51 -23.26
N TRP A 18 -13.30 -9.57 -23.94
CA TRP A 18 -12.03 -9.14 -23.39
C TRP A 18 -12.14 -7.62 -23.27
N THR A 19 -12.62 -7.14 -22.11
CA THR A 19 -12.36 -5.76 -21.71
C THR A 19 -10.86 -5.67 -21.50
N SER A 20 -10.19 -4.81 -22.26
CA SER A 20 -8.81 -4.46 -21.97
C SER A 20 -8.70 -3.99 -20.52
N PRO A 21 -7.55 -4.21 -19.85
CA PRO A 21 -7.29 -3.62 -18.55
C PRO A 21 -7.59 -2.12 -18.60
N HIS A 22 -8.28 -1.61 -17.60
CA HIS A 22 -8.50 -0.18 -17.36
C HIS A 22 -7.50 0.25 -16.30
N PRO A 23 -6.26 0.62 -16.70
CA PRO A 23 -5.28 1.12 -15.75
C PRO A 23 -5.79 2.39 -15.06
N ALA A 24 -5.25 2.67 -13.88
CA ALA A 24 -5.54 3.88 -13.12
C ALA A 24 -5.42 5.14 -14.00
N ARG A 25 -6.39 6.04 -13.84
CA ARG A 25 -6.38 7.38 -14.45
C ARG A 25 -6.00 8.40 -13.39
N ALA A 26 -5.54 9.58 -13.81
CA ALA A 26 -5.11 10.65 -12.90
C ALA A 26 -6.19 11.16 -11.90
N ASP A 27 -7.46 10.83 -12.11
CA ASP A 27 -8.57 11.20 -11.22
C ASP A 27 -9.03 10.02 -10.33
N ASP A 28 -8.51 8.82 -10.54
CA ASP A 28 -8.88 7.63 -9.77
C ASP A 28 -8.15 7.68 -8.41
N SER A 29 -8.85 7.29 -7.35
CA SER A 29 -8.24 7.16 -6.02
C SER A 29 -7.28 5.97 -6.05
N PRO A 30 -6.05 6.06 -5.50
CA PRO A 30 -5.16 4.91 -5.44
C PRO A 30 -5.60 3.89 -4.39
N PHE A 31 -6.70 4.13 -3.67
CA PHE A 31 -7.16 3.26 -2.60
C PHE A 31 -8.36 2.41 -3.01
N ALA A 32 -8.61 1.32 -2.28
CA ALA A 32 -9.83 0.53 -2.45
C ALA A 32 -11.09 1.42 -2.35
N ALA A 33 -12.04 1.16 -3.24
CA ALA A 33 -13.20 2.03 -3.47
C ALA A 33 -14.53 1.40 -3.02
N GLU A 34 -14.60 0.07 -2.92
CA GLU A 34 -15.84 -0.65 -2.60
C GLU A 34 -15.59 -1.85 -1.67
N ILE A 35 -16.49 -2.05 -0.70
CA ILE A 35 -16.62 -3.30 0.06
C ILE A 35 -17.52 -4.25 -0.73
N VAL A 36 -16.96 -5.36 -1.19
CA VAL A 36 -17.69 -6.39 -1.94
C VAL A 36 -18.38 -7.38 -1.00
N ASP A 37 -17.67 -7.81 0.04
CA ASP A 37 -18.19 -8.71 1.07
C ASP A 37 -17.45 -8.56 2.38
N PHE A 38 -18.14 -8.77 3.49
CA PHE A 38 -17.55 -8.80 4.82
C PHE A 38 -18.23 -9.85 5.68
N VAL A 39 -17.42 -10.71 6.30
CA VAL A 39 -17.84 -11.76 7.21
C VAL A 39 -17.06 -11.59 8.50
N SER A 40 -17.75 -11.20 9.57
CA SER A 40 -17.16 -11.18 10.91
C SER A 40 -16.93 -12.60 11.42
N GLY A 41 -15.69 -12.88 11.83
CA GLY A 41 -15.25 -14.15 12.37
C GLY A 41 -15.46 -14.26 13.88
N THR A 42 -15.23 -15.47 14.40
CA THR A 42 -15.34 -15.73 15.84
C THR A 42 -14.19 -15.05 16.58
N GLY A 43 -14.52 -14.27 17.61
CA GLY A 43 -13.52 -13.59 18.43
C GLY A 43 -13.03 -12.27 17.86
N ALA A 44 -13.55 -11.81 16.71
CA ALA A 44 -13.33 -10.45 16.24
C ALA A 44 -13.60 -9.43 17.35
N VAL A 45 -12.78 -8.37 17.40
CA VAL A 45 -12.86 -7.38 18.48
C VAL A 45 -14.22 -6.67 18.43
N PRO A 46 -15.02 -6.70 19.51
CA PRO A 46 -16.35 -6.09 19.50
C PRO A 46 -16.31 -4.59 19.18
N GLY A 47 -17.04 -4.19 18.13
CA GLY A 47 -17.14 -2.80 17.66
C GLY A 47 -16.23 -2.45 16.49
N TYR A 48 -15.23 -3.29 16.17
CA TYR A 48 -14.32 -3.12 15.03
C TYR A 48 -14.83 -3.93 13.83
N ASP A 49 -16.13 -3.83 13.54
CA ASP A 49 -16.83 -4.57 12.49
C ASP A 49 -17.39 -3.64 11.40
N LEU A 50 -16.79 -2.45 11.24
CA LEU A 50 -17.11 -1.49 10.20
C LEU A 50 -16.15 -1.68 9.00
N PRO A 51 -16.49 -2.48 7.97
CA PRO A 51 -15.57 -2.73 6.86
C PRO A 51 -15.25 -1.46 6.06
N GLU A 52 -16.14 -0.46 6.06
CA GLU A 52 -15.92 0.82 5.38
C GLU A 52 -14.73 1.62 5.93
N SER A 53 -14.20 1.27 7.10
CA SER A 53 -12.94 1.86 7.62
C SER A 53 -11.73 1.55 6.73
N THR A 54 -11.82 0.50 5.90
CA THR A 54 -10.73 0.07 5.00
C THR A 54 -10.75 0.73 3.62
N LEU A 55 -11.70 1.65 3.38
CA LEU A 55 -11.82 2.41 2.14
C LEU A 55 -11.13 3.77 2.26
N GLY A 56 -10.52 4.23 1.16
CA GLY A 56 -9.78 5.48 1.16
C GLY A 56 -8.38 5.35 1.79
N GLU A 57 -7.82 6.49 2.21
CA GLU A 57 -6.46 6.49 2.75
C GLU A 57 -6.37 5.75 4.10
N PRO A 58 -5.30 4.98 4.35
CA PRO A 58 -5.01 4.43 5.67
C PRO A 58 -4.90 5.50 6.77
N THR A 59 -5.05 5.08 8.02
CA THR A 59 -5.13 5.99 9.16
C THR A 59 -3.80 6.70 9.43
N ARG A 60 -3.79 8.05 9.34
CA ARG A 60 -2.61 8.88 9.68
C ARG A 60 -2.56 9.30 11.14
N THR A 61 -3.73 9.53 11.72
CA THR A 61 -3.90 10.08 13.07
C THR A 61 -5.05 9.35 13.73
N THR A 62 -4.87 8.94 14.98
CA THR A 62 -5.87 8.20 15.75
C THR A 62 -6.34 8.96 17.00
N GLY A 63 -7.35 8.43 17.68
CA GLY A 63 -7.89 8.94 18.95
C GLY A 63 -8.79 10.18 18.84
N GLY A 64 -9.08 10.61 17.62
CA GLY A 64 -10.10 11.62 17.31
C GLY A 64 -9.83 12.98 17.96
N LEU A 65 -10.90 13.72 18.26
CA LEU A 65 -10.82 15.11 18.72
C LEU A 65 -10.28 15.30 20.15
N PHE A 66 -10.20 14.24 20.95
CA PHE A 66 -9.94 14.36 22.39
C PHE A 66 -8.66 13.67 22.86
N LEU A 67 -8.17 12.68 22.11
CA LEU A 67 -6.95 11.93 22.39
C LEU A 67 -6.14 11.75 21.09
N THR A 68 -5.97 12.84 20.34
CA THR A 68 -5.25 12.83 19.07
C THR A 68 -3.84 12.26 19.23
N GLU A 69 -3.48 11.29 18.40
CA GLU A 69 -2.17 10.64 18.37
C GLU A 69 -1.74 10.45 16.91
N ALA A 70 -0.45 10.68 16.61
CA ALA A 70 0.09 10.29 15.31
C ALA A 70 0.13 8.76 15.21
N VAL A 71 -0.24 8.22 14.06
CA VAL A 71 0.00 6.79 13.80
C VAL A 71 1.47 6.60 13.46
N THR A 72 2.15 5.78 14.26
CA THR A 72 3.60 5.55 14.16
C THR A 72 3.90 4.06 14.37
N PRO A 73 5.15 3.60 14.16
CA PRO A 73 5.50 2.23 14.47
C PRO A 73 5.22 1.81 15.91
N PHE A 74 5.11 2.74 16.86
CA PHE A 74 4.88 2.45 18.29
C PHE A 74 3.49 2.88 18.79
N GLN A 75 2.67 3.48 17.92
CA GLN A 75 1.28 3.88 18.18
C GLN A 75 0.41 3.50 16.98
N PRO A 76 -0.16 2.28 16.96
CA PRO A 76 -1.07 1.88 15.89
C PRO A 76 -2.40 2.63 15.99
N ALA A 77 -3.14 2.69 14.88
CA ALA A 77 -4.53 3.15 14.87
C ALA A 77 -5.38 2.28 15.81
N TRP A 78 -6.33 2.87 16.54
CA TRP A 78 -7.09 2.14 17.54
C TRP A 78 -8.57 2.51 17.63
N LEU A 79 -9.09 3.45 16.83
CA LEU A 79 -10.53 3.71 16.86
C LEU A 79 -11.31 2.68 16.01
N PRO A 80 -12.57 2.38 16.38
CA PRO A 80 -13.39 1.42 15.65
C PRO A 80 -13.78 1.82 14.22
N ASP A 81 -13.63 3.09 13.87
CA ASP A 81 -13.85 3.63 12.52
C ASP A 81 -12.55 3.77 11.69
N GLU A 82 -11.42 3.29 12.22
CA GLU A 82 -10.10 3.32 11.57
C GLU A 82 -9.64 1.92 11.12
N VAL A 83 -9.97 0.87 11.87
CA VAL A 83 -9.57 -0.51 11.53
C VAL A 83 -10.71 -1.51 11.71
N VAL A 84 -10.70 -2.57 10.90
CA VAL A 84 -11.65 -3.69 11.00
C VAL A 84 -10.95 -4.94 11.50
N SER A 85 -11.53 -5.63 12.48
CA SER A 85 -11.01 -6.90 13.00
C SER A 85 -11.75 -8.08 12.37
N LEU A 86 -11.01 -9.01 11.77
CA LEU A 86 -11.63 -10.13 11.05
C LEU A 86 -12.13 -11.25 11.97
N GLY A 87 -11.42 -11.58 13.06
CA GLY A 87 -11.74 -12.76 13.87
C GLY A 87 -11.55 -14.10 13.13
N ILE A 88 -11.61 -15.22 13.83
CA ILE A 88 -11.36 -16.56 13.27
C ILE A 88 -12.46 -16.97 12.29
N GLY A 89 -12.08 -17.35 11.07
CA GLY A 89 -12.98 -17.67 9.97
C GLY A 89 -13.67 -16.45 9.35
N GLY A 90 -13.26 -15.23 9.73
CA GLY A 90 -13.74 -13.99 9.12
C GLY A 90 -12.96 -13.62 7.87
N SER A 91 -13.54 -12.72 7.08
CA SER A 91 -12.95 -12.22 5.85
C SER A 91 -13.50 -10.86 5.45
N ILE A 92 -12.70 -10.10 4.71
CA ILE A 92 -13.11 -8.89 4.00
C ILE A 92 -12.69 -9.01 2.53
N THR A 93 -13.56 -8.60 1.62
CA THR A 93 -13.26 -8.48 0.20
C THR A 93 -13.52 -7.05 -0.25
N VAL A 94 -12.51 -6.43 -0.86
CA VAL A 94 -12.59 -5.08 -1.40
C VAL A 94 -12.38 -5.08 -2.91
N ALA A 95 -12.80 -4.00 -3.56
CA ALA A 95 -12.53 -3.74 -4.97
C ALA A 95 -11.95 -2.34 -5.19
N PHE A 96 -11.01 -2.25 -6.13
CA PHE A 96 -10.57 -0.99 -6.72
C PHE A 96 -11.52 -0.57 -7.85
N ASP A 97 -11.61 0.74 -8.10
CA ASP A 97 -12.40 1.28 -9.22
C ASP A 97 -11.66 1.20 -10.57
N HIS A 98 -10.37 0.89 -10.54
CA HIS A 98 -9.49 0.62 -11.68
C HIS A 98 -8.85 -0.79 -11.57
N ASP A 99 -8.06 -1.17 -12.57
CA ASP A 99 -7.20 -2.35 -12.49
C ASP A 99 -5.86 -1.94 -11.87
N VAL A 100 -5.47 -2.57 -10.76
CA VAL A 100 -4.10 -2.53 -10.22
C VAL A 100 -3.25 -3.41 -11.12
N VAL A 101 -2.18 -2.86 -11.70
CA VAL A 101 -1.40 -3.50 -12.77
C VAL A 101 -0.04 -3.97 -12.24
N ASP A 102 0.42 -5.13 -12.72
CA ASP A 102 1.83 -5.56 -12.61
C ASP A 102 2.69 -4.59 -13.44
N ASP A 103 3.20 -3.53 -12.78
CA ASP A 103 3.94 -2.46 -13.42
C ASP A 103 5.44 -2.55 -13.05
N PRO A 104 6.33 -2.82 -14.01
CA PRO A 104 7.77 -2.88 -13.73
C PRO A 104 8.37 -1.53 -13.27
N GLY A 105 7.63 -0.42 -13.40
CA GLY A 105 7.99 0.89 -12.86
C GLY A 105 7.61 1.09 -11.39
N ASN A 106 6.96 0.12 -10.75
CA ASN A 106 6.66 0.18 -9.33
C ASN A 106 7.91 -0.13 -8.49
N PRO A 107 8.18 0.64 -7.41
CA PRO A 107 9.34 0.42 -6.57
C PRO A 107 9.39 -1.01 -6.02
N HIS A 108 10.56 -1.64 -6.12
CA HIS A 108 10.79 -3.01 -5.67
C HIS A 108 9.94 -4.10 -6.37
N GLY A 109 9.24 -3.76 -7.47
CA GLY A 109 8.30 -4.67 -8.15
C GLY A 109 7.01 -4.92 -7.37
N ILE A 110 6.67 -4.04 -6.43
CA ILE A 110 5.46 -4.18 -5.60
C ILE A 110 4.32 -3.39 -6.21
N ASP A 111 3.18 -4.02 -6.48
CA ASP A 111 2.05 -3.39 -7.15
C ASP A 111 0.89 -3.06 -6.22
N LEU A 112 0.78 -3.76 -5.09
CA LEU A 112 -0.31 -3.60 -4.13
C LEU A 112 0.25 -3.50 -2.72
N LEU A 113 -0.38 -2.63 -1.91
CA LEU A 113 -0.17 -2.52 -0.48
C LEU A 113 -1.41 -2.91 0.31
N VAL A 114 -1.21 -3.66 1.40
CA VAL A 114 -2.22 -3.98 2.41
C VAL A 114 -1.77 -3.41 3.75
N PHE A 115 -2.56 -2.52 4.34
CA PHE A 115 -2.26 -1.92 5.63
C PHE A 115 -3.01 -2.68 6.72
N GLY A 116 -2.25 -3.29 7.62
CA GLY A 116 -2.76 -3.91 8.85
C GLY A 116 -2.66 -2.99 10.06
N ASN A 117 -2.66 -3.57 11.25
CA ASN A 117 -2.47 -2.85 12.52
C ASN A 117 -1.22 -3.30 13.30
N ALA A 118 -0.28 -4.00 12.65
CA ALA A 118 0.96 -4.45 13.25
C ALA A 118 1.79 -3.30 13.82
N PHE A 119 2.53 -3.53 14.90
CA PHE A 119 3.31 -2.49 15.57
C PHE A 119 4.58 -2.98 16.30
N CYS A 120 5.49 -2.02 16.48
CA CYS A 120 6.53 -1.86 17.49
C CYS A 120 6.11 -2.13 18.93
N THR A 121 6.43 -3.30 19.50
CA THR A 121 6.56 -3.38 20.97
C THR A 121 7.76 -2.55 21.45
N ASP A 122 7.61 -1.80 22.55
CA ASP A 122 8.70 -1.09 23.23
C ASP A 122 8.89 -1.64 24.66
N PRO A 123 9.80 -2.60 24.86
CA PRO A 123 10.01 -3.22 26.17
C PRO A 123 10.63 -2.26 27.20
N ASN A 124 11.17 -1.11 26.77
CA ASN A 124 11.77 -0.10 27.64
C ASN A 124 11.14 1.27 27.40
N TYR A 125 9.81 1.33 27.37
CA TYR A 125 9.05 2.56 27.17
C TYR A 125 9.53 3.72 28.06
N PRO A 126 9.70 4.95 27.52
CA PRO A 126 9.46 5.39 26.13
C PRO A 126 10.75 5.41 25.28
N GLY A 127 11.53 4.31 25.27
CA GLY A 127 12.80 4.22 24.56
C GLY A 127 12.68 4.25 23.03
N ALA A 128 11.51 3.90 22.49
CA ALA A 128 11.20 3.80 21.07
C ALA A 128 12.21 2.95 20.30
N ILE A 129 12.58 1.81 20.90
CA ILE A 129 13.38 0.77 20.28
C ILE A 129 12.48 -0.45 20.09
N CYS A 130 12.35 -0.89 18.85
CA CYS A 130 11.48 -2.00 18.47
C CYS A 130 11.95 -3.30 19.15
N GLY A 131 11.26 -3.75 20.19
CA GLY A 131 11.56 -5.01 20.88
C GLY A 131 11.18 -6.25 20.07
N GLY A 132 10.26 -6.07 19.13
CA GLY A 132 9.71 -7.10 18.26
C GLY A 132 8.37 -6.64 17.70
N MET A 133 7.97 -7.26 16.60
CA MET A 133 6.70 -7.02 15.94
C MET A 133 5.58 -7.74 16.66
N TYR A 134 4.52 -7.00 16.99
CA TYR A 134 3.21 -7.57 17.20
C TYR A 134 2.48 -7.55 15.85
N ALA A 135 2.01 -8.70 15.42
CA ALA A 135 1.44 -8.96 14.09
C ALA A 135 0.54 -10.20 14.18
N GLU A 136 -0.62 -10.15 13.55
CA GLU A 136 -1.68 -11.16 13.69
C GLU A 136 -1.91 -11.97 12.40
N GLY A 137 -1.30 -11.56 11.29
CA GLY A 137 -1.26 -12.32 10.04
C GLY A 137 -2.44 -12.03 9.12
N GLY A 138 -3.14 -13.06 8.66
CA GLY A 138 -4.20 -12.94 7.64
C GLY A 138 -3.72 -13.33 6.24
N LEU A 139 -4.48 -14.21 5.60
CA LEU A 139 -4.23 -14.72 4.26
C LEU A 139 -4.69 -13.69 3.24
N ILE A 140 -3.81 -13.33 2.31
CA ILE A 140 -4.11 -12.42 1.20
C ILE A 140 -4.40 -13.25 -0.06
N GLU A 141 -5.53 -12.96 -0.70
CA GLU A 141 -5.86 -13.48 -2.02
C GLU A 141 -6.25 -12.32 -2.95
N VAL A 142 -5.90 -12.45 -4.22
CA VAL A 142 -6.19 -11.43 -5.23
C VAL A 142 -6.88 -12.04 -6.45
N SER A 143 -7.67 -11.22 -7.15
CA SER A 143 -8.42 -11.64 -8.33
C SER A 143 -8.69 -10.47 -9.27
N LEU A 144 -8.70 -10.74 -10.58
CA LEU A 144 -9.15 -9.77 -11.58
C LEU A 144 -10.68 -9.76 -11.74
N ASP A 145 -11.32 -10.91 -11.62
CA ASP A 145 -12.74 -11.11 -11.95
C ASP A 145 -13.63 -11.41 -10.74
N GLY A 146 -13.04 -11.56 -9.55
CA GLY A 146 -13.73 -11.94 -8.33
C GLY A 146 -14.13 -13.42 -8.27
N ILE A 147 -13.68 -14.24 -9.24
CA ILE A 147 -14.04 -15.66 -9.40
C ILE A 147 -12.80 -16.55 -9.32
N ASP A 148 -11.74 -16.26 -10.10
CA ASP A 148 -10.46 -16.96 -10.00
C ASP A 148 -9.55 -16.23 -9.00
N TRP A 149 -9.32 -16.87 -7.85
CA TRP A 149 -8.56 -16.30 -6.73
C TRP A 149 -7.17 -16.90 -6.66
N ARG A 150 -6.16 -16.04 -6.49
CA ARG A 150 -4.76 -16.44 -6.30
C ARG A 150 -4.30 -16.05 -4.91
N THR A 151 -3.81 -17.03 -4.16
CA THR A 151 -3.17 -16.79 -2.86
C THR A 151 -1.81 -16.14 -3.05
N VAL A 152 -1.56 -15.06 -2.33
CA VAL A 152 -0.26 -14.37 -2.30
C VAL A 152 0.71 -15.17 -1.43
N PRO A 153 1.89 -15.58 -1.94
CA PRO A 153 2.86 -16.34 -1.16
C PRO A 153 3.73 -15.43 -0.27
N GLY A 154 4.07 -15.90 0.93
CA GLY A 154 5.16 -15.31 1.74
C GLY A 154 4.87 -13.96 2.41
N VAL A 155 3.69 -13.38 2.20
CA VAL A 155 3.23 -12.12 2.78
C VAL A 155 1.90 -12.36 3.51
N VAL A 156 1.66 -11.62 4.59
CA VAL A 156 0.41 -11.67 5.36
C VAL A 156 -0.10 -10.24 5.57
N ALA A 157 -1.41 -10.09 5.71
CA ALA A 157 -2.07 -8.78 5.66
C ALA A 157 -1.68 -7.86 6.82
N ASP A 158 -1.61 -8.40 8.03
CA ASP A 158 -1.23 -7.70 9.25
C ASP A 158 0.23 -7.95 9.63
N ALA A 159 1.14 -7.61 8.71
CA ALA A 159 2.60 -7.58 8.84
C ALA A 159 3.19 -7.04 7.51
N PRO A 160 4.52 -6.87 7.37
CA PRO A 160 5.51 -6.72 8.43
C PRO A 160 5.76 -5.26 8.81
N PHE A 161 5.22 -4.31 8.05
CA PHE A 161 5.50 -2.89 8.17
C PHE A 161 4.28 -2.14 8.75
N PRO A 162 4.35 -1.69 10.02
CA PRO A 162 3.35 -0.81 10.63
C PRO A 162 2.98 0.38 9.76
N THR A 163 1.72 0.78 9.83
CA THR A 163 1.29 2.06 9.26
C THR A 163 2.04 3.21 9.94
N ILE A 164 2.51 4.17 9.15
CA ILE A 164 3.10 5.42 9.63
C ILE A 164 2.37 6.55 8.91
N GLY A 165 1.77 7.48 9.65
CA GLY A 165 0.99 8.58 9.08
C GLY A 165 1.80 9.80 8.65
N TRP A 166 2.95 10.04 9.29
CA TRP A 166 3.70 11.30 9.22
C TRP A 166 5.21 11.08 9.27
N LEU A 167 5.96 11.86 8.49
CA LEU A 167 7.43 11.85 8.44
C LEU A 167 8.04 12.59 9.62
N ASP A 168 7.36 13.61 10.13
CA ASP A 168 7.82 14.54 11.15
C ASP A 168 7.33 14.21 12.58
N ALA A 169 6.53 13.16 12.75
CA ALA A 169 6.04 12.73 14.06
C ALA A 169 7.09 11.94 14.86
N GLY A 170 7.21 12.28 16.14
CA GLY A 170 7.87 11.47 17.15
C GLY A 170 7.10 10.16 17.43
N PRO A 171 7.74 9.15 18.04
CA PRO A 171 7.18 7.81 18.21
C PRO A 171 5.93 7.75 19.10
N TYR A 172 5.73 8.76 19.94
CA TYR A 172 4.66 8.82 20.94
C TYR A 172 3.89 10.15 20.89
N ASP A 173 3.87 10.82 19.74
CA ASP A 173 3.34 12.18 19.63
C ASP A 173 1.81 12.21 19.71
N THR A 174 1.30 13.04 20.62
CA THR A 174 -0.14 13.25 20.84
C THR A 174 -0.69 14.38 19.98
N ALA A 175 -0.17 14.52 18.77
CA ALA A 175 -0.59 15.48 17.76
C ALA A 175 -0.25 14.91 16.39
N SER A 176 -1.03 15.28 15.37
CA SER A 176 -0.69 14.99 13.98
C SER A 176 0.64 15.65 13.60
N GLY A 177 1.38 14.99 12.71
CA GLY A 177 2.45 15.63 11.97
C GLY A 177 1.92 16.62 10.93
N THR A 178 2.84 17.21 10.19
CA THR A 178 2.55 18.13 9.09
C THR A 178 3.06 17.65 7.75
N GLU A 179 3.94 16.65 7.74
CA GLU A 179 4.53 16.07 6.54
C GLU A 179 4.02 14.63 6.37
N PRO A 180 3.04 14.37 5.49
CA PRO A 180 2.46 13.04 5.34
C PRO A 180 3.48 12.07 4.73
N THR A 181 3.44 10.83 5.19
CA THR A 181 4.01 9.69 4.45
C THR A 181 3.20 9.40 3.18
N ASP A 182 3.81 8.66 2.25
CA ASP A 182 3.18 8.20 1.03
C ASP A 182 2.64 6.76 1.20
N PHE A 183 1.31 6.63 1.22
CA PHE A 183 0.63 5.32 1.30
C PHE A 183 0.59 4.56 -0.03
N THR A 184 1.09 5.14 -1.12
CA THR A 184 1.24 4.46 -2.42
C THR A 184 2.67 4.00 -2.68
N ARG A 185 3.60 4.26 -1.75
CA ARG A 185 4.99 3.85 -1.84
C ARG A 185 5.27 2.65 -0.94
N PRO A 186 5.78 1.52 -1.46
CA PRO A 186 6.14 0.36 -0.64
C PRO A 186 7.44 0.58 0.13
N VAL A 187 7.57 -0.09 1.28
CA VAL A 187 8.87 -0.27 1.94
C VAL A 187 9.63 -1.39 1.23
N ASP A 188 10.95 -1.26 1.07
CA ASP A 188 11.81 -2.33 0.53
C ASP A 188 11.54 -3.66 1.28
N PRO A 189 11.04 -4.71 0.61
CA PRO A 189 10.73 -6.00 1.25
C PRO A 189 11.93 -6.62 1.98
N ALA A 190 13.17 -6.31 1.60
CA ALA A 190 14.37 -6.76 2.30
C ALA A 190 14.47 -6.26 3.74
N MET A 191 13.72 -5.20 4.08
CA MET A 191 13.69 -4.57 5.40
C MET A 191 12.77 -5.26 6.41
N ALA A 192 11.87 -6.14 5.96
CA ALA A 192 10.80 -6.74 6.78
C ALA A 192 11.31 -7.43 8.06
N THR A 193 12.50 -8.02 8.00
CA THR A 193 13.10 -8.75 9.14
C THR A 193 14.06 -7.91 9.98
N LEU A 194 14.27 -6.64 9.60
CA LEU A 194 15.31 -5.78 10.17
C LEU A 194 14.80 -4.77 11.20
N MET A 195 13.50 -4.76 11.47
CA MET A 195 12.86 -3.79 12.37
C MET A 195 13.28 -3.96 13.84
N THR A 196 13.37 -5.22 14.31
CA THR A 196 13.73 -5.53 15.70
C THR A 196 15.11 -4.98 16.07
N GLY A 197 15.16 -4.27 17.20
CA GLY A 197 16.35 -3.63 17.75
C GLY A 197 16.64 -2.23 17.20
N ARG A 198 15.83 -1.71 16.26
CA ARG A 198 16.00 -0.37 15.70
C ARG A 198 15.23 0.68 16.48
N SER A 199 15.81 1.89 16.54
CA SER A 199 15.12 3.07 17.05
C SER A 199 14.08 3.58 16.05
N HIS A 200 13.12 4.38 16.53
CA HIS A 200 12.18 5.14 15.69
C HIS A 200 12.87 5.83 14.50
N GLU A 201 13.90 6.64 14.76
CA GLU A 201 14.65 7.34 13.70
C GLU A 201 15.23 6.40 12.64
N ALA A 202 15.73 5.22 13.06
CA ALA A 202 16.29 4.24 12.13
C ALA A 202 15.19 3.52 11.32
N ILE A 203 14.00 3.34 11.90
CA ILE A 203 12.82 2.81 11.21
C ILE A 203 12.31 3.81 10.18
N MET A 204 12.15 5.10 10.55
CA MET A 204 11.72 6.15 9.63
C MET A 204 12.63 6.24 8.40
N LYS A 205 13.96 6.13 8.58
CA LYS A 205 14.92 6.10 7.46
C LYS A 205 14.77 4.87 6.56
N MET A 206 14.39 3.71 7.12
CA MET A 206 14.14 2.50 6.32
C MET A 206 12.86 2.62 5.49
N TYR A 207 11.86 3.34 5.99
CA TYR A 207 10.60 3.54 5.27
C TYR A 207 10.78 4.49 4.09
N ALA A 208 11.79 5.36 4.12
CA ALA A 208 12.15 6.23 3.00
C ALA A 208 10.95 6.99 2.41
N GLY A 209 10.07 7.51 3.26
CA GLY A 209 8.86 8.21 2.83
C GLY A 209 7.59 7.36 2.77
N SER A 210 7.71 6.03 2.72
CA SER A 210 6.57 5.10 2.71
C SER A 210 5.72 5.22 3.97
N GLY A 211 4.41 4.99 3.81
CA GLY A 211 3.46 4.84 4.92
C GLY A 211 3.37 3.43 5.50
N GLY A 212 4.12 2.45 4.97
CA GLY A 212 4.15 1.07 5.47
C GLY A 212 3.32 0.08 4.65
N GLY A 213 2.75 -0.92 5.33
CA GLY A 213 1.92 -1.96 4.73
C GLY A 213 2.70 -3.16 4.17
N ALA A 214 2.01 -4.28 3.98
CA ALA A 214 2.52 -5.45 3.29
C ALA A 214 2.54 -5.18 1.78
N GLY A 215 3.71 -5.33 1.15
CA GLY A 215 3.86 -5.23 -0.31
C GLY A 215 3.62 -6.56 -1.01
N ILE A 216 2.88 -6.52 -2.12
CA ILE A 216 2.57 -7.66 -2.98
C ILE A 216 3.03 -7.37 -4.41
N ASP A 217 3.86 -8.26 -4.96
CA ASP A 217 4.22 -8.33 -6.38
C ASP A 217 3.21 -9.24 -7.11
N LEU A 218 2.52 -8.75 -8.13
CA LEU A 218 1.52 -9.53 -8.87
C LEU A 218 2.15 -10.56 -9.82
N ALA A 219 3.40 -10.37 -10.22
CA ALA A 219 4.15 -11.35 -11.01
C ALA A 219 4.36 -12.66 -10.21
N ASP A 220 4.48 -12.59 -8.88
CA ASP A 220 4.60 -13.76 -8.00
C ASP A 220 3.35 -14.67 -8.02
N VAL A 221 2.18 -14.10 -8.32
CA VAL A 221 0.92 -14.86 -8.49
C VAL A 221 0.54 -15.10 -9.95
N GLY A 222 1.36 -14.60 -10.89
CA GLY A 222 1.21 -14.78 -12.33
C GLY A 222 0.00 -14.04 -12.92
N LEU A 223 -0.33 -12.88 -12.37
CA LEU A 223 -1.42 -12.02 -12.84
C LEU A 223 -0.83 -10.70 -13.35
N ALA A 224 -1.29 -10.24 -14.52
CA ALA A 224 -0.87 -8.95 -15.06
C ALA A 224 -1.66 -7.76 -14.48
N ALA A 225 -2.79 -8.04 -13.82
CA ALA A 225 -3.61 -7.06 -13.14
C ALA A 225 -4.61 -7.75 -12.20
N ILE A 226 -5.12 -6.99 -11.22
CA ILE A 226 -6.21 -7.39 -10.33
C ILE A 226 -7.23 -6.25 -10.19
N ARG A 227 -8.41 -6.58 -9.66
CA ARG A 227 -9.40 -5.59 -9.20
C ARG A 227 -9.89 -5.86 -7.78
N PHE A 228 -9.78 -7.10 -7.32
CA PHE A 228 -10.32 -7.56 -6.05
C PHE A 228 -9.20 -8.08 -5.15
N VAL A 229 -9.29 -7.72 -3.87
CA VAL A 229 -8.41 -8.23 -2.81
C VAL A 229 -9.30 -8.81 -1.72
N ARG A 230 -8.97 -10.01 -1.24
CA ARG A 230 -9.63 -10.66 -0.12
C ARG A 230 -8.61 -10.95 0.96
N ILE A 231 -8.91 -10.51 2.18
CA ILE A 231 -8.20 -10.94 3.38
C ILE A 231 -9.09 -11.91 4.14
N SER A 232 -8.53 -13.06 4.53
CA SER A 232 -9.23 -14.04 5.37
C SER A 232 -8.38 -14.47 6.55
N ASN A 233 -9.03 -14.79 7.66
CA ASN A 233 -8.37 -15.36 8.82
C ASN A 233 -8.74 -16.83 8.97
N GLU A 234 -7.92 -17.69 8.37
CA GLU A 234 -8.03 -19.15 8.56
C GLU A 234 -7.31 -19.65 9.83
N GLY A 235 -6.69 -18.75 10.61
CA GLY A 235 -5.95 -19.06 11.82
C GLY A 235 -6.84 -19.43 13.01
N THR A 236 -6.21 -19.83 14.12
CA THR A 236 -6.94 -20.33 15.31
C THR A 236 -6.83 -19.43 16.55
N ASP A 237 -5.93 -18.45 16.57
CA ASP A 237 -5.55 -17.76 17.81
C ASP A 237 -5.36 -16.23 17.68
N PHE A 238 -5.51 -15.66 16.47
CA PHE A 238 -5.27 -14.25 16.17
C PHE A 238 -6.45 -13.63 15.43
N THR A 239 -6.56 -12.30 15.46
CA THR A 239 -7.66 -11.53 14.86
C THR A 239 -7.14 -10.39 13.98
N PRO A 240 -6.52 -10.69 12.82
CA PRO A 240 -5.94 -9.67 11.94
C PRO A 240 -6.83 -8.45 11.79
N GLU A 241 -6.27 -7.28 12.05
CA GLU A 241 -6.91 -6.00 11.79
C GLU A 241 -6.41 -5.38 10.48
N ILE A 242 -7.32 -4.76 9.74
CA ILE A 242 -7.06 -4.14 8.44
C ILE A 242 -7.44 -2.66 8.50
N ASP A 243 -6.55 -1.80 8.03
CA ASP A 243 -6.64 -0.33 7.99
C ASP A 243 -6.88 0.15 6.55
N GLY A 244 -6.37 -0.54 5.53
CA GLY A 244 -6.62 -0.12 4.15
C GLY A 244 -5.85 -0.89 3.08
N PHE A 245 -6.00 -0.43 1.84
CA PHE A 245 -5.39 -1.01 0.64
C PHE A 245 -5.00 0.09 -0.33
N ALA A 246 -3.84 -0.02 -0.99
CA ALA A 246 -3.42 0.94 -2.01
C ALA A 246 -2.81 0.27 -3.24
N ASP A 247 -3.14 0.80 -4.41
CA ASP A 247 -2.39 0.65 -5.66
C ASP A 247 -1.06 1.40 -5.50
N VAL A 248 0.04 0.73 -5.85
CA VAL A 248 1.36 1.35 -5.76
C VAL A 248 1.53 2.35 -6.90
N ALA A 249 1.95 3.56 -6.54
CA ALA A 249 2.34 4.54 -7.52
C ALA A 249 3.70 4.13 -8.10
N SER A 250 3.77 4.05 -9.42
CA SER A 250 5.05 3.95 -10.11
C SER A 250 5.95 5.11 -9.70
N ASP A 251 7.24 4.86 -9.69
CA ASP A 251 8.25 5.90 -9.45
C ASP A 251 8.09 7.07 -10.46
N SER A 252 7.59 6.80 -11.67
CA SER A 252 7.31 7.82 -12.70
C SER A 252 6.11 8.73 -12.39
N THR A 253 5.24 8.32 -11.46
CA THR A 253 4.05 9.05 -11.00
C THR A 253 4.24 9.75 -9.65
N ASN A 254 5.32 9.44 -8.92
CA ASN A 254 5.69 10.10 -7.68
C ASN A 254 6.96 10.93 -7.89
N PRO A 255 6.86 12.18 -8.39
CA PRO A 255 8.05 12.97 -8.71
C PRO A 255 8.86 13.17 -7.43
N ARG A 256 10.07 12.60 -7.40
CA ARG A 256 11.01 12.87 -6.29
C ARG A 256 11.36 14.34 -6.29
N ASP A 257 11.69 14.86 -5.11
CA ASP A 257 11.96 16.29 -4.93
C ASP A 257 13.12 16.73 -5.85
N PRO A 258 12.87 17.65 -6.80
CA PRO A 258 13.91 18.15 -7.69
C PRO A 258 14.92 19.10 -6.99
N ASP A 259 14.71 19.46 -5.71
CA ASP A 259 15.68 20.12 -4.84
C ASP A 259 16.65 19.07 -4.22
N ILE A 260 17.61 18.64 -5.03
CA ILE A 260 18.57 17.58 -4.73
C ILE A 260 19.60 18.04 -3.68
N ASP A 261 19.94 19.34 -3.63
CA ASP A 261 20.89 19.85 -2.62
C ASP A 261 20.23 20.35 -1.32
N GLY A 262 18.90 20.44 -1.31
CA GLY A 262 18.07 20.75 -0.15
C GLY A 262 18.19 22.20 0.31
N ASP A 263 18.57 23.12 -0.58
CA ASP A 263 18.72 24.55 -0.25
C ASP A 263 17.39 25.33 -0.28
N GLY A 264 16.31 24.65 -0.66
CA GLY A 264 14.96 25.19 -0.77
C GLY A 264 14.68 25.87 -2.11
N MET A 265 15.54 25.71 -3.12
CA MET A 265 15.32 26.23 -4.47
C MET A 265 15.84 25.27 -5.55
N VAL A 266 14.96 24.90 -6.48
CA VAL A 266 15.38 24.08 -7.63
C VAL A 266 16.17 24.93 -8.63
N GLY A 267 17.44 24.63 -8.84
CA GLY A 267 18.28 25.41 -9.73
C GLY A 267 19.61 24.77 -10.13
N GLY A 268 20.63 25.63 -10.21
CA GLY A 268 21.94 25.25 -10.75
C GLY A 268 22.72 24.30 -9.84
N GLY A 269 22.42 24.28 -8.55
CA GLY A 269 22.97 23.35 -7.58
C GLY A 269 22.50 21.93 -7.87
N ASP A 270 21.19 21.74 -7.94
CA ASP A 270 20.52 20.46 -8.24
C ASP A 270 20.90 19.92 -9.60
N LEU A 271 20.89 20.78 -10.64
CA LEU A 271 21.34 20.38 -11.96
C LEU A 271 22.80 19.91 -11.94
N GLY A 272 23.64 20.54 -11.13
CA GLY A 272 25.02 20.12 -10.92
C GLY A 272 25.10 18.72 -10.33
N LEU A 273 24.28 18.42 -9.32
CA LEU A 273 24.22 17.11 -8.67
C LEU A 273 23.66 16.03 -9.61
N LEU A 274 22.56 16.30 -10.29
CA LEU A 274 21.95 15.38 -11.26
C LEU A 274 22.93 14.99 -12.37
N LEU A 275 23.71 15.95 -12.90
CA LEU A 275 24.70 15.66 -13.93
C LEU A 275 25.92 14.89 -13.41
N VAL A 276 26.25 14.99 -12.11
CA VAL A 276 27.33 14.21 -11.49
C VAL A 276 26.95 12.74 -11.39
N THR A 277 25.67 12.44 -11.21
CA THR A 277 25.11 11.09 -11.06
C THR A 277 24.56 10.52 -12.38
N TRP A 278 24.78 11.19 -13.52
CA TRP A 278 24.26 10.76 -14.82
C TRP A 278 24.63 9.31 -15.19
N GLY A 279 23.62 8.52 -15.52
CA GLY A 279 23.71 7.10 -15.87
C GLY A 279 23.92 6.17 -14.67
N SER A 280 23.74 6.66 -13.44
CA SER A 280 23.80 5.87 -12.22
C SER A 280 22.39 5.61 -11.65
N PRO A 281 22.22 4.64 -10.75
CA PRO A 281 20.96 4.39 -10.04
C PRO A 281 20.88 5.23 -8.75
N ASP A 282 21.37 6.48 -8.78
CA ASP A 282 21.39 7.34 -7.59
C ASP A 282 19.95 7.76 -7.24
N PRO A 283 19.42 7.35 -6.08
CA PRO A 283 18.01 7.54 -5.77
C PRO A 283 17.63 9.01 -5.55
N ASP A 284 18.58 9.88 -5.20
CA ASP A 284 18.29 11.29 -4.94
C ASP A 284 18.22 12.08 -6.27
N ALA A 285 18.85 11.59 -7.34
CA ALA A 285 18.87 12.23 -8.66
C ALA A 285 18.00 11.54 -9.72
N ASP A 286 17.52 10.32 -9.44
CA ASP A 286 16.59 9.52 -10.26
C ASP A 286 15.15 9.97 -9.95
N LEU A 287 14.80 11.14 -10.48
CA LEU A 287 13.57 11.89 -10.19
C LEU A 287 12.31 11.24 -10.73
N ASP A 288 12.41 10.49 -11.83
CA ASP A 288 11.32 9.65 -12.35
C ASP A 288 11.37 8.21 -11.80
N GLY A 289 12.37 7.95 -10.95
CA GLY A 289 12.66 6.69 -10.27
C GLY A 289 12.72 5.46 -11.18
N ASN A 290 13.09 5.62 -12.45
CA ASN A 290 13.22 4.50 -13.38
C ASN A 290 14.47 3.63 -13.11
N GLY A 291 15.27 3.98 -12.10
CA GLY A 291 16.48 3.31 -11.68
C GLY A 291 17.73 3.77 -12.44
N THR A 292 17.65 4.85 -13.22
CA THR A 292 18.76 5.41 -13.99
C THR A 292 18.59 6.92 -14.18
N VAL A 293 19.51 7.70 -13.63
CA VAL A 293 19.57 9.16 -13.85
C VAL A 293 19.87 9.47 -15.31
N ASP A 294 18.88 9.95 -16.06
CA ASP A 294 19.03 10.31 -17.46
C ASP A 294 18.13 11.50 -17.91
N GLY A 295 17.69 11.47 -19.17
CA GLY A 295 17.01 12.59 -19.84
C GLY A 295 15.67 12.95 -19.20
N PRO A 296 14.78 11.98 -18.96
CA PRO A 296 13.60 12.11 -18.12
C PRO A 296 13.81 12.89 -16.81
N ASP A 297 14.81 12.54 -15.99
CA ASP A 297 15.06 13.21 -14.71
C ASP A 297 15.44 14.67 -14.91
N LEU A 298 16.32 14.93 -15.88
CA LEU A 298 16.65 16.30 -16.26
C LEU A 298 15.41 17.08 -16.71
N GLY A 299 14.47 16.42 -17.39
CA GLY A 299 13.19 17.00 -17.78
C GLY A 299 12.35 17.42 -16.58
N LEU A 300 12.27 16.57 -15.55
CA LEU A 300 11.55 16.85 -14.30
C LEU A 300 12.19 18.00 -13.52
N LEU A 301 13.52 17.98 -13.36
CA LEU A 301 14.26 19.06 -12.70
C LEU A 301 14.03 20.41 -13.39
N LEU A 302 14.12 20.44 -14.72
CA LEU A 302 13.90 21.67 -15.49
C LEU A 302 12.44 22.14 -15.47
N ALA A 303 11.47 21.23 -15.32
CA ALA A 303 10.07 21.59 -15.17
C ALA A 303 9.79 22.31 -13.84
N ALA A 304 10.54 21.97 -12.78
CA ALA A 304 10.47 22.60 -11.47
C ALA A 304 11.42 23.80 -11.29
N TRP A 305 12.13 24.24 -12.34
CA TRP A 305 13.17 25.26 -12.20
C TRP A 305 12.69 26.57 -11.55
N GLY A 306 13.33 26.95 -10.44
CA GLY A 306 13.07 28.18 -9.70
C GLY A 306 11.85 28.14 -8.78
N THR A 307 11.30 26.96 -8.48
CA THR A 307 10.37 26.76 -7.36
C THR A 307 11.11 26.80 -6.03
#